data_AF-A0A0F8VS81-F1
#
_entry.id   AF-A0A0F8VS81-F1
#
_cell.length_a   1.000
_cell.length_b   1.000
_cell.length_c   1.000
_cell.angle_alpha   90.00
_cell.angle_beta   90.00
_cell.angle_gamma   90.00
#
_symmetry.space_group_name_H-M   'P 1'
#
loop_
_entity.id
_entity.type
_entity.pdbx_description
1 polymer ?
#
loop_
_entity_poly.entity_id
_entity_poly.type
_entity_poly.pdbx_seq_one_letter_code
_entity_poly.pdbx_strand_id
1 'polypeptide(L)'
;YKGLPAIPDRLISKEIPISFENTGLAAVLKQMEEKLIPSQIMSLLIALVLIAIIIGFIFRSATIGWISIVPISLTILVNFAVMGYFKIGLDSFTTMVASVAIGLGIDTDIHFISCFKREFSKIGDELKALKKTLSTTGVAILINTLTVGIGFAVLLLSGGQHVRRFGGLVALTVFLSAIFSFTVLPATLLLVKPKFLKRR
;
A
#
# COMPACT_ATOMS: atom_id res chain seq x y z
N TYR A 1 61.14 42.57 -9.84
CA TYR A 1 60.10 41.63 -9.37
C TYR A 1 60.68 40.22 -9.31
N LYS A 2 61.38 39.94 -8.20
CA LYS A 2 62.02 38.66 -7.87
C LYS A 2 61.11 38.01 -6.81
N GLY A 3 60.67 36.76 -7.01
CA GLY A 3 60.12 35.94 -5.93
C GLY A 3 58.61 35.69 -5.91
N LEU A 4 58.02 35.19 -7.00
CA LEU A 4 56.90 34.25 -6.83
C LEU A 4 57.49 32.84 -6.67
N PRO A 5 57.08 32.05 -5.66
CA PRO A 5 57.47 30.65 -5.58
C PRO A 5 56.94 29.90 -6.81
N ALA A 6 57.83 29.18 -7.50
CA ALA A 6 57.43 28.28 -8.58
C ALA A 6 56.43 27.25 -8.03
N ILE A 7 55.28 27.12 -8.69
CA ILE A 7 54.26 26.14 -8.34
C ILE A 7 54.93 24.75 -8.44
N PRO A 8 55.00 23.97 -7.36
CA PRO A 8 55.67 22.66 -7.42
C PRO A 8 54.92 21.74 -8.39
N ASP A 9 55.67 21.11 -9.33
CA ASP A 9 55.14 20.22 -10.38
C ASP A 9 54.24 19.08 -9.87
N ARG A 10 54.31 18.77 -8.57
CA ARG A 10 53.42 17.82 -7.88
C ARG A 10 51.95 18.23 -7.82
N LEU A 11 51.62 19.50 -8.10
CA LEU A 11 50.23 19.97 -8.22
C LEU A 11 49.69 19.86 -9.65
N ILE A 12 50.55 19.65 -10.65
CA ILE A 12 50.19 19.56 -12.07
C ILE A 12 49.85 18.11 -12.47
N SER A 13 50.35 17.12 -11.73
CA SER A 13 50.20 15.68 -12.03
C SER A 13 49.02 14.98 -11.35
N LYS A 14 48.21 15.70 -10.57
CA LYS A 14 47.00 15.14 -9.99
C LYS A 14 45.87 15.40 -10.99
N GLU A 15 45.55 14.40 -11.82
CA GLU A 15 44.29 14.39 -12.56
C GLU A 15 43.18 14.63 -11.54
N ILE A 16 42.67 15.86 -11.51
CA ILE A 16 41.50 16.17 -10.69
C ILE A 16 40.38 15.40 -11.38
N PRO A 17 39.74 14.42 -10.72
CA PRO A 17 38.64 13.71 -11.35
C PRO A 17 37.51 14.73 -11.57
N ILE A 18 37.39 15.24 -12.79
CA ILE A 18 36.35 16.17 -13.17
C ILE A 18 35.07 15.34 -13.36
N SER A 19 34.23 15.30 -12.31
CA SER A 19 32.91 14.71 -12.39
C SER A 19 31.94 15.70 -13.02
N PHE A 20 31.36 15.34 -14.17
CA PHE A 20 30.27 16.09 -14.78
C PHE A 20 28.94 15.60 -14.21
N GLU A 21 28.27 16.45 -13.44
CA GLU A 21 26.91 16.18 -12.99
C GLU A 21 25.90 16.99 -13.80
N ASN A 22 24.86 16.32 -14.28
CA ASN A 22 23.77 16.97 -14.99
C ASN A 22 22.89 17.70 -13.96
N THR A 23 23.02 19.01 -13.91
CA THR A 23 22.23 19.88 -13.03
C THR A 23 21.06 20.50 -13.79
N GLY A 24 20.11 21.08 -13.05
CA GLY A 24 18.92 21.71 -13.62
C GLY A 24 17.63 20.94 -13.32
N LEU A 25 16.52 21.68 -13.22
CA LEU A 25 15.23 21.16 -12.75
C LEU A 25 14.76 19.95 -13.57
N ALA A 26 14.93 19.97 -14.89
CA ALA A 26 14.55 18.86 -15.77
C ALA A 26 15.37 17.59 -15.52
N ALA A 27 16.68 17.71 -15.31
CA ALA A 27 17.55 16.57 -15.00
C ALA A 27 17.24 15.98 -13.61
N VAL A 28 16.92 16.84 -12.63
CA VAL A 28 16.51 16.41 -11.28
C VAL A 28 15.15 15.70 -11.32
N LEU A 29 14.14 16.28 -11.96
CA LEU A 29 12.81 15.67 -12.08
C LEU A 29 12.87 14.30 -12.78
N LYS A 30 13.65 14.20 -13.86
CA LYS A 30 13.86 12.93 -14.56
C LYS A 30 14.53 11.88 -13.66
N GLN A 31 15.57 12.25 -12.92
CA GLN A 31 16.23 11.34 -11.97
C GLN A 31 15.28 10.90 -10.83
N MET A 32 14.39 11.78 -10.38
CA MET A 32 13.37 11.41 -9.40
C MET A 32 12.40 10.38 -10.01
N GLU A 33 11.86 10.64 -11.21
CA GLU A 33 10.95 9.74 -11.91
C GLU A 33 11.55 8.35 -12.16
N GLU A 34 12.80 8.28 -12.64
CA GLU A 34 13.51 7.02 -12.89
C GLU A 34 13.68 6.18 -11.61
N LYS A 35 13.83 6.83 -10.45
CA LYS A 35 13.99 6.15 -9.15
C LYS A 35 12.67 5.78 -8.49
N LEU A 36 11.54 6.41 -8.87
CA LEU A 36 10.25 6.18 -8.22
C LEU A 36 9.74 4.74 -8.42
N ILE A 37 9.76 4.21 -9.64
CA ILE A 37 9.23 2.88 -9.95
C ILE A 37 9.95 1.76 -9.17
N PRO A 38 11.30 1.62 -9.24
CA PRO A 38 11.98 0.54 -8.53
C PRO A 38 11.85 0.68 -7.01
N SER A 39 11.90 1.92 -6.49
CA SER A 39 11.67 2.18 -5.07
C SER A 39 10.26 1.74 -4.65
N GLN A 40 9.24 2.07 -5.44
CA GLN A 40 7.86 1.75 -5.14
C GLN A 40 7.65 0.22 -5.07
N ILE A 41 8.16 -0.52 -6.05
CA ILE A 41 8.05 -1.99 -6.07
C ILE A 41 8.73 -2.58 -4.83
N MET A 42 9.95 -2.13 -4.51
CA MET A 42 10.68 -2.64 -3.34
C MET A 42 9.96 -2.31 -2.03
N SER A 43 9.47 -1.07 -1.87
CA SER A 43 8.72 -0.65 -0.70
C SER A 43 7.41 -1.44 -0.52
N LEU A 44 6.69 -1.71 -1.61
CA LEU A 44 5.45 -2.50 -1.58
C LEU A 44 5.72 -3.95 -1.17
N LEU A 45 6.74 -4.58 -1.75
CA LEU A 45 7.09 -5.97 -1.40
C LEU A 45 7.49 -6.09 0.07
N ILE A 46 8.32 -5.17 0.57
CA ILE A 46 8.73 -5.13 1.97
C ILE A 46 7.49 -4.93 2.87
N ALA A 47 6.62 -3.99 2.54
CA ALA A 47 5.43 -3.71 3.33
C ALA A 47 4.47 -4.91 3.39
N LEU A 48 4.22 -5.58 2.26
CA LEU A 48 3.37 -6.77 2.21
C LEU A 48 3.96 -7.91 3.08
N VAL A 49 5.26 -8.17 2.96
CA VAL A 49 5.93 -9.20 3.77
C VAL A 49 5.84 -8.89 5.26
N LEU A 50 6.13 -7.65 5.66
CA LEU A 50 6.01 -7.22 7.06
C LEU A 50 4.59 -7.37 7.59
N ILE A 51 3.58 -7.07 6.77
CA ILE A 51 2.18 -7.25 7.15
C ILE A 51 1.81 -8.71 7.33
N ALA A 52 2.23 -9.61 6.44
CA ALA A 52 2.02 -11.04 6.65
C ALA A 52 2.65 -11.51 7.96
N ILE A 53 3.84 -11.02 8.32
CA ILE A 53 4.50 -11.35 9.58
C ILE A 53 3.68 -10.82 10.76
N ILE A 54 3.28 -9.56 10.73
CA ILE A 54 2.51 -8.92 11.81
C ILE A 54 1.16 -9.61 12.02
N ILE A 55 0.38 -9.82 10.95
CA ILE A 55 -0.90 -10.53 11.04
C ILE A 55 -0.70 -11.99 11.45
N GLY A 56 0.32 -12.65 10.91
CA GLY A 56 0.69 -14.00 11.29
C GLY A 56 0.96 -14.10 12.79
N PHE A 57 1.60 -13.10 13.38
CA PHE A 57 1.85 -13.00 14.81
C PHE A 57 0.56 -12.71 15.60
N ILE A 58 -0.22 -11.69 15.21
CA ILE A 58 -1.48 -11.28 15.88
C ILE A 58 -2.44 -12.46 15.99
N PHE A 59 -2.66 -13.17 14.88
CA PHE A 59 -3.60 -14.29 14.85
C PHE A 59 -2.96 -15.65 15.16
N ARG A 60 -1.66 -15.67 15.50
CA ARG A 60 -0.86 -16.88 15.76
C ARG A 60 -0.96 -17.92 14.65
N SER A 61 -1.00 -17.46 13.40
CA SER A 61 -1.13 -18.32 12.22
C SER A 61 -0.52 -17.66 10.98
N ALA A 62 0.62 -18.17 10.53
CA ALA A 62 1.27 -17.72 9.29
C ALA A 62 0.35 -17.82 8.07
N THR A 63 -0.55 -18.80 8.03
CA THR A 63 -1.54 -18.96 6.96
C THR A 63 -2.47 -17.74 6.84
N ILE A 64 -2.90 -17.16 7.96
CA ILE A 64 -3.75 -15.96 7.96
C ILE A 64 -2.96 -14.77 7.44
N GLY A 65 -1.69 -14.63 7.84
CA GLY A 65 -0.80 -13.60 7.34
C GLY A 65 -0.74 -13.56 5.81
N TRP A 66 -0.54 -14.71 5.18
CA TRP A 66 -0.53 -14.81 3.71
C TRP A 66 -1.91 -14.64 3.07
N ILE A 67 -2.98 -15.14 3.69
CA ILE A 67 -4.35 -14.94 3.20
C ILE A 67 -4.70 -13.44 3.16
N SER A 68 -4.33 -12.68 4.19
CA SER A 68 -4.59 -11.24 4.28
C SER A 68 -3.83 -10.40 3.23
N ILE A 69 -2.78 -10.94 2.60
CA ILE A 69 -2.09 -10.24 1.50
C ILE A 69 -2.93 -10.25 0.22
N VAL A 70 -3.78 -11.26 0.02
CA VAL A 70 -4.48 -11.46 -1.26
C VAL A 70 -5.46 -10.31 -1.59
N PRO A 71 -6.38 -9.90 -0.68
CA PRO A 71 -7.30 -8.81 -0.95
C PRO A 71 -6.57 -7.49 -1.19
N ILE A 72 -5.60 -7.15 -0.33
CA ILE A 72 -4.86 -5.89 -0.45
C ILE A 72 -4.02 -5.82 -1.74
N SER A 73 -3.42 -6.94 -2.16
CA SER A 73 -2.66 -6.98 -3.41
C SER A 73 -3.57 -6.72 -4.62
N LEU A 74 -4.79 -7.27 -4.61
CA LEU A 74 -5.80 -6.97 -5.63
C LEU A 74 -6.24 -5.51 -5.60
N THR A 75 -6.46 -4.93 -4.41
CA THR A 75 -6.78 -3.50 -4.27
C THR A 75 -5.71 -2.63 -4.94
N ILE A 76 -4.43 -2.87 -4.62
CA ILE A 76 -3.30 -2.11 -5.16
C ILE A 76 -3.19 -2.32 -6.67
N LEU A 77 -3.34 -3.56 -7.14
CA LEU A 77 -3.29 -3.88 -8.57
C LEU A 77 -4.38 -3.15 -9.35
N VAL A 78 -5.63 -3.17 -8.86
CA VAL A 78 -6.73 -2.44 -9.50
C VAL A 78 -6.52 -0.94 -9.45
N ASN A 79 -5.99 -0.41 -8.35
CA ASN A 79 -5.67 1.02 -8.25
C ASN A 79 -4.62 1.43 -9.30
N PHE A 80 -3.55 0.65 -9.48
CA PHE A 80 -2.57 0.88 -10.55
C PHE A 80 -3.16 0.66 -11.95
N ALA A 81 -4.07 -0.29 -12.13
CA ALA A 81 -4.76 -0.49 -13.40
C ALA A 81 -5.61 0.72 -13.77
N VAL A 82 -6.31 1.31 -12.79
CA VAL A 82 -7.07 2.56 -12.97
C VAL A 82 -6.14 3.72 -13.33
N MET A 83 -4.99 3.85 -12.66
CA MET A 83 -3.98 4.85 -13.03
C MET A 83 -3.50 4.66 -14.47
N GLY A 84 -3.22 3.43 -14.89
CA GLY A 84 -2.82 3.10 -16.26
C GLY A 84 -3.89 3.46 -17.28
N TYR A 85 -5.16 3.15 -16.99
CA TYR A 85 -6.30 3.46 -17.86
C TYR A 85 -6.50 4.97 -18.04
N PHE A 86 -6.43 5.75 -16.95
CA PHE A 86 -6.58 7.20 -16.98
C PHE A 86 -5.28 7.97 -17.30
N LYS A 87 -4.20 7.27 -17.64
CA LYS A 87 -2.87 7.84 -17.92
C LYS A 87 -2.37 8.76 -16.80
N ILE A 88 -2.61 8.36 -15.55
CA ILE A 88 -2.09 9.04 -14.37
C ILE A 88 -0.68 8.50 -14.11
N GLY A 89 0.32 9.35 -14.30
CA GLY A 89 1.72 9.01 -14.04
C GLY A 89 2.02 8.76 -12.57
N LEU A 90 3.09 8.00 -12.31
CA LEU A 90 3.66 7.85 -10.97
C LEU A 90 4.46 9.11 -10.62
N ASP A 91 4.08 9.71 -9.50
CA ASP A 91 4.70 10.87 -8.88
C ASP A 91 4.75 10.65 -7.35
N SER A 92 5.35 11.59 -6.62
CA SER A 92 5.48 11.49 -5.16
C SER A 92 4.15 11.38 -4.41
N PHE A 93 3.03 11.86 -4.96
CA PHE A 93 1.71 11.78 -4.30
C PHE A 93 1.05 10.43 -4.58
N THR A 94 1.08 9.97 -5.81
CA THR A 94 0.49 8.69 -6.22
C THR A 94 1.22 7.49 -5.63
N THR A 95 2.53 7.58 -5.36
CA THR A 95 3.25 6.53 -4.61
C THR A 95 2.78 6.41 -3.17
N MET A 96 2.41 7.53 -2.53
CA MET A 96 1.82 7.53 -1.18
C MET A 96 0.47 6.80 -1.14
N VAL A 97 -0.31 6.84 -2.24
CA VAL A 97 -1.60 6.13 -2.31
C VAL A 97 -1.41 4.64 -2.02
N ALA A 98 -0.35 4.01 -2.54
CA ALA A 98 -0.15 2.58 -2.32
C ALA A 98 0.25 2.26 -0.86
N SER A 99 1.01 3.15 -0.19
CA SER A 99 1.31 3.01 1.24
C SER A 99 0.04 3.18 2.09
N VAL A 100 -0.80 4.16 1.75
CA VAL A 100 -2.10 4.39 2.40
C VAL A 100 -3.05 3.21 2.13
N ALA A 101 -3.06 2.67 0.91
CA ALA A 101 -3.84 1.50 0.53
C ALA A 101 -3.55 0.33 1.46
N ILE A 102 -2.26 0.08 1.69
CA ILE A 102 -1.80 -0.98 2.57
C ILE A 102 -2.34 -0.78 3.99
N GLY A 103 -2.19 0.42 4.57
CA GLY A 103 -2.64 0.70 5.94
C GLY A 103 -4.15 0.64 6.12
N LEU A 104 -4.92 1.27 5.22
CA LEU A 104 -6.38 1.30 5.31
C LEU A 104 -7.03 -0.03 4.91
N GLY A 105 -6.45 -0.72 3.93
CA GLY A 105 -6.99 -1.98 3.48
C GLY A 105 -6.74 -3.12 4.45
N ILE A 106 -5.55 -3.16 5.06
CA ILE A 106 -5.25 -4.19 6.05
C ILE A 106 -6.07 -4.05 7.33
N ASP A 107 -6.40 -2.82 7.74
CA ASP A 107 -7.29 -2.54 8.87
C ASP A 107 -8.67 -3.20 8.67
N THR A 108 -9.22 -3.05 7.47
CA THR A 108 -10.50 -3.65 7.06
C THR A 108 -10.45 -5.18 7.18
N ASP A 109 -9.37 -5.80 6.70
CA ASP A 109 -9.17 -7.25 6.78
C ASP A 109 -9.02 -7.73 8.24
N ILE A 110 -8.26 -7.00 9.07
CA ILE A 110 -8.08 -7.33 10.49
C ILE A 110 -9.41 -7.27 11.24
N HIS A 111 -10.20 -6.22 11.03
CA HIS A 111 -11.53 -6.08 11.62
C HIS A 111 -12.46 -7.22 11.20
N PHE A 112 -12.44 -7.58 9.92
CA PHE A 112 -13.22 -8.69 9.37
C PHE A 112 -12.83 -10.03 9.98
N ILE A 113 -11.53 -10.40 9.93
CA ILE A 113 -11.01 -11.68 10.43
C ILE A 113 -11.26 -11.81 11.93
N SER A 114 -11.06 -10.74 12.70
CA SER A 114 -11.27 -10.74 14.15
C SER A 114 -12.72 -11.04 14.50
N CYS A 115 -13.67 -10.43 13.79
CA CYS A 115 -15.08 -10.68 14.00
C CYS A 115 -15.51 -12.06 13.49
N PHE A 116 -15.01 -12.48 12.33
CA PHE A 116 -15.28 -13.82 11.79
C PHE A 116 -14.79 -14.91 12.75
N LYS A 117 -13.57 -14.79 13.26
CA LYS A 117 -13.02 -15.71 14.27
C LYS A 117 -13.87 -15.74 15.55
N ARG A 118 -14.34 -14.56 16.01
CA ARG A 118 -15.20 -14.45 17.19
C ARG A 118 -16.55 -15.14 16.99
N GLU A 119 -17.22 -14.90 15.86
CA GLU A 119 -18.51 -15.52 15.57
C GLU A 119 -18.38 -17.03 15.29
N PHE A 120 -17.31 -17.45 14.62
CA PHE A 120 -17.01 -18.87 14.40
C PHE A 120 -16.79 -19.60 15.72
N SER A 121 -16.07 -19.00 16.68
CA SER A 121 -15.88 -19.61 18.00
C SER A 121 -17.17 -19.80 18.80
N LYS A 122 -18.25 -19.08 18.47
CA LYS A 122 -19.57 -19.21 19.12
C LYS A 122 -20.48 -20.18 18.37
N ILE A 123 -20.45 -20.16 17.05
CA ILE A 123 -21.42 -20.86 16.19
C ILE A 123 -20.90 -22.24 15.75
N GLY A 124 -19.58 -22.39 15.55
CA GLY A 124 -18.95 -23.63 15.07
C GLY A 124 -19.17 -23.97 13.59
N ASP A 125 -19.98 -23.19 12.88
CA ASP A 125 -20.28 -23.36 11.45
C ASP A 125 -19.71 -22.16 10.67
N GLU A 126 -18.86 -22.46 9.68
CA GLU A 126 -18.11 -21.46 8.89
C GLU A 126 -19.06 -20.51 8.13
N LEU A 127 -20.12 -21.04 7.52
CA LEU A 127 -21.04 -20.26 6.69
C LEU A 127 -21.99 -19.42 7.54
N LYS A 128 -22.49 -19.97 8.64
CA LYS A 128 -23.33 -19.23 9.59
C LYS A 128 -22.54 -18.12 10.28
N ALA A 129 -21.29 -18.38 10.66
CA ALA A 129 -20.39 -17.38 11.21
C ALA A 129 -20.14 -16.25 10.20
N LEU A 130 -19.84 -16.59 8.94
CA LEU A 130 -19.65 -15.60 7.88
C LEU A 130 -20.89 -14.72 7.69
N LYS A 131 -22.07 -15.35 7.58
CA LYS A 131 -23.33 -14.61 7.46
C LYS A 131 -23.56 -13.68 8.64
N LYS A 132 -23.25 -14.12 9.86
CA LYS A 132 -23.37 -13.29 11.06
C LYS A 132 -22.41 -12.13 11.02
N THR A 133 -21.14 -12.35 10.69
CA THR A 133 -20.11 -11.31 10.57
C THR A 133 -20.49 -10.26 9.52
N LEU A 134 -20.99 -10.67 8.35
CA LEU A 134 -21.45 -9.73 7.32
C LEU A 134 -22.65 -8.90 7.80
N SER A 135 -23.60 -9.51 8.52
CA SER A 135 -24.80 -8.81 9.01
C SER A 135 -24.54 -7.81 10.14
N THR A 136 -23.45 -7.96 10.89
CA THR A 136 -23.13 -7.10 12.04
C THR A 136 -21.91 -6.23 11.75
N THR A 137 -20.73 -6.83 11.74
CA THR A 137 -19.45 -6.14 11.50
C THR A 137 -19.34 -5.61 10.08
N GLY A 138 -19.95 -6.27 9.09
CA GLY A 138 -19.96 -5.78 7.71
C GLY A 138 -20.56 -4.37 7.61
N VAL A 139 -21.62 -4.08 8.38
CA VAL A 139 -22.22 -2.74 8.46
C VAL A 139 -21.25 -1.73 9.10
N ALA A 140 -20.59 -2.11 10.19
CA ALA A 140 -19.60 -1.25 10.85
C ALA A 140 -18.41 -0.93 9.93
N ILE A 141 -17.92 -1.92 9.19
CA ILE A 141 -16.86 -1.75 8.20
C ILE A 141 -17.34 -0.81 7.08
N LEU A 142 -18.55 -1.01 6.54
CA LEU A 142 -19.09 -0.13 5.50
C LEU A 142 -19.19 1.33 5.95
N ILE A 143 -19.63 1.58 7.19
CA ILE A 143 -19.70 2.94 7.74
C ILE A 143 -18.30 3.55 7.85
N ASN A 144 -17.31 2.78 8.32
CA ASN A 144 -15.92 3.22 8.37
C ASN A 144 -15.37 3.55 6.97
N THR A 145 -15.55 2.64 6.02
CA THR A 145 -15.14 2.82 4.62
C THR A 145 -15.79 4.05 3.99
N LEU A 146 -17.10 4.26 4.21
CA LEU A 146 -17.81 5.44 3.71
C LEU A 146 -17.26 6.73 4.35
N THR A 147 -17.05 6.73 5.66
CA THR A 147 -16.55 7.90 6.39
C THR A 147 -15.15 8.29 5.90
N VAL A 148 -14.23 7.33 5.83
CA VAL A 148 -12.86 7.53 5.36
C VAL A 148 -12.84 7.89 3.87
N GLY A 149 -13.61 7.18 3.05
CA GLY A 149 -13.73 7.41 1.61
C GLY A 149 -14.25 8.81 1.29
N ILE A 150 -15.31 9.26 1.98
CA ILE A 150 -15.84 10.63 1.83
C ILE A 150 -14.80 11.64 2.33
N GLY A 151 -14.11 11.38 3.44
CA GLY A 151 -13.05 12.25 3.97
C GLY A 151 -11.95 12.51 2.95
N PHE A 152 -11.48 11.47 2.24
CA PHE A 152 -10.52 11.64 1.15
C PHE A 152 -11.15 12.24 -0.12
N ALA A 153 -12.43 11.96 -0.39
CA ALA A 153 -13.14 12.54 -1.54
C ALA A 153 -13.24 14.08 -1.44
N VAL A 154 -13.25 14.67 -0.24
CA VAL A 154 -13.21 16.13 -0.07
C VAL A 154 -11.98 16.75 -0.76
N LEU A 155 -10.85 16.04 -0.84
CA LEU A 155 -9.65 16.52 -1.52
C LEU A 155 -9.83 16.70 -3.03
N LEU A 156 -10.89 16.12 -3.63
CA LEU A 156 -11.27 16.37 -5.03
C LEU A 156 -11.64 17.84 -5.29
N LEU A 157 -12.00 18.59 -4.25
CA LEU A 157 -12.30 20.03 -4.31
C LEU A 157 -11.03 20.90 -4.26
N SER A 158 -9.85 20.32 -4.09
CA SER A 158 -8.59 21.06 -4.01
C SER A 158 -8.24 21.75 -5.33
N GLY A 159 -7.62 22.94 -5.28
CA GLY A 159 -7.09 23.61 -6.48
C GLY A 159 -5.88 22.90 -7.10
N GLY A 160 -5.19 22.04 -6.35
CA GLY A 160 -4.00 21.33 -6.81
C GLY A 160 -4.32 20.00 -7.50
N GLN A 161 -3.89 19.82 -8.75
CA GLN A 161 -4.14 18.60 -9.52
C GLN A 161 -3.57 17.33 -8.84
N HIS A 162 -2.38 17.40 -8.24
CA HIS A 162 -1.78 16.26 -7.54
C HIS A 162 -2.58 15.85 -6.30
N VAL A 163 -3.06 16.83 -5.52
CA VAL A 163 -3.87 16.60 -4.31
C VAL A 163 -5.24 16.03 -4.68
N ARG A 164 -5.88 16.54 -5.76
CA ARG A 164 -7.13 15.99 -6.27
C ARG A 164 -6.99 14.52 -6.69
N ARG A 165 -5.96 14.21 -7.48
CA ARG A 165 -5.67 12.83 -7.92
C ARG A 165 -5.40 11.91 -6.73
N PHE A 166 -4.58 12.36 -5.79
CA PHE A 166 -4.29 11.63 -4.55
C PHE A 166 -5.59 11.30 -3.80
N GLY A 167 -6.42 12.30 -3.52
CA GLY A 167 -7.70 12.11 -2.81
C GLY A 167 -8.64 11.14 -3.51
N GLY A 168 -8.82 11.29 -4.83
CA GLY A 168 -9.66 10.40 -5.62
C GLY A 168 -9.17 8.95 -5.62
N LEU A 169 -7.86 8.74 -5.77
CA LEU A 169 -7.27 7.40 -5.77
C LEU A 169 -7.34 6.74 -4.38
N VAL A 170 -7.12 7.49 -3.30
CA VAL A 170 -7.27 6.96 -1.94
C VAL A 170 -8.74 6.61 -1.65
N ALA A 171 -9.68 7.49 -2.01
CA ALA A 171 -11.10 7.20 -1.84
C ALA A 171 -11.50 5.92 -2.58
N LEU A 172 -11.10 5.79 -3.86
CA LEU A 172 -11.30 4.58 -4.65
C LEU A 172 -10.69 3.34 -3.98
N THR A 173 -9.45 3.45 -3.51
CA THR A 173 -8.72 2.36 -2.85
C THR A 173 -9.45 1.86 -1.61
N VAL A 174 -9.99 2.77 -0.79
CA VAL A 174 -10.74 2.42 0.43
C VAL A 174 -12.00 1.61 0.07
N PHE A 175 -12.75 2.04 -0.94
CA PHE A 175 -13.91 1.28 -1.42
C PHE A 175 -13.54 -0.08 -2.01
N LEU A 176 -12.51 -0.13 -2.86
CA LEU A 176 -12.02 -1.38 -3.44
C LEU A 176 -11.58 -2.37 -2.36
N SER A 177 -10.88 -1.87 -1.33
CA SER A 177 -10.45 -2.73 -0.23
C SER A 177 -11.62 -3.34 0.50
N ALA A 178 -12.66 -2.56 0.84
CA ALA A 178 -13.85 -3.11 1.48
C ALA A 178 -14.55 -4.17 0.63
N ILE A 179 -14.65 -3.94 -0.69
CA ILE A 179 -15.23 -4.91 -1.62
C ILE A 179 -14.42 -6.22 -1.61
N PHE A 180 -13.10 -6.15 -1.70
CA PHE A 180 -12.26 -7.35 -1.68
C PHE A 180 -12.21 -8.03 -0.30
N SER A 181 -12.28 -7.27 0.79
CA SER A 181 -12.43 -7.83 2.14
C SER A 181 -13.77 -8.55 2.34
N PHE A 182 -14.84 -8.17 1.65
CA PHE A 182 -16.13 -8.87 1.73
C PHE A 182 -16.29 -10.02 0.74
N THR A 183 -15.46 -10.08 -0.29
CA THR A 183 -15.58 -11.08 -1.37
C THR A 183 -14.40 -12.05 -1.36
N VAL A 184 -13.19 -11.55 -1.60
CA VAL A 184 -11.97 -12.34 -1.74
C VAL A 184 -11.51 -12.92 -0.41
N LEU A 185 -11.55 -12.13 0.65
CA LEU A 185 -11.10 -12.58 1.97
C LEU A 185 -11.92 -13.76 2.53
N PRO A 186 -13.27 -13.71 2.59
CA PRO A 186 -14.03 -14.88 3.04
C PRO A 186 -13.88 -16.07 2.09
N ALA A 187 -13.81 -15.86 0.77
CA ALA A 187 -13.57 -16.94 -0.18
C ALA A 187 -12.23 -17.66 0.09
N THR A 188 -11.15 -16.91 0.30
CA THR A 188 -9.83 -17.46 0.60
C THR A 188 -9.78 -18.13 1.97
N LEU A 189 -10.44 -17.58 2.99
CA LEU A 189 -10.56 -18.19 4.32
C LEU A 189 -11.27 -19.55 4.27
N LEU A 190 -12.37 -19.66 3.52
CA LEU A 190 -13.16 -20.88 3.40
C LEU A 190 -12.44 -21.98 2.59
N LEU A 191 -11.65 -21.59 1.58
CA LEU A 191 -10.87 -22.53 0.76
C LEU A 191 -9.67 -23.10 1.51
N VAL A 192 -8.91 -22.25 2.22
CA VAL A 192 -7.64 -22.66 2.86
C VAL A 192 -7.88 -23.27 4.25
N LYS A 193 -8.94 -22.85 4.95
CA LYS A 193 -9.28 -23.28 6.32
C LYS A 193 -8.12 -23.13 7.30
N PRO A 194 -7.75 -21.90 7.71
CA PRO A 194 -6.66 -21.65 8.65
C PRO A 194 -6.84 -22.37 10.00
N LYS A 195 -5.77 -22.50 10.79
CA LYS A 195 -5.73 -23.29 12.03
C LYS A 195 -6.88 -23.04 13.00
N PHE A 196 -7.41 -21.81 13.09
CA PHE A 196 -8.54 -21.51 13.98
C PHE A 196 -9.89 -22.08 13.49
N LEU A 197 -10.03 -22.37 12.20
CA LEU A 197 -11.19 -23.06 11.63
C LEU A 197 -11.07 -24.59 11.71
N LYS A 198 -9.86 -25.13 11.94
CA LYS A 198 -9.60 -26.58 12.03
C LYS A 198 -9.90 -27.19 13.41
N ARG A 199 -10.57 -26.47 14.32
CA ARG A 199 -10.85 -26.98 15.67
C ARG A 199 -11.96 -28.06 15.58
N ARG A 200 -11.52 -29.31 15.44
CA ARG A 200 -12.22 -30.52 15.91
C ARG A 200 -11.86 -30.73 17.39
#